data_AF-A0A965J0U4-F1
#
_entry.id   AF-A0A965J0U4-F1
#
_cell.length_a   1.000
_cell.length_b   1.000
_cell.length_c   1.000
_cell.angle_alpha   90.00
_cell.angle_beta   90.00
_cell.angle_gamma   90.00
#
_symmetry.space_group_name_H-M   'P 1'
#
loop_
_entity.id
_entity.type
_entity.pdbx_description
1 polymer ?
#
loop_
_entity_poly.entity_id
_entity_poly.type
_entity_poly.pdbx_seq_one_letter_code
_entity_poly.pdbx_strand_id
1 'polypeptide(L)'
;MKNIYGLFLVFFSIFSFPAQQIGNSDMELWDNVGISTEEPTNWNSFKSGQGSFTSFASQQVQRSTAIRMGATGQYCARVWAKSTLGIVANGNMTLGRINMGSTTPNDPNNYNISLTADANFSEALTASPDSLVFWVKYTAANVSDSARVHAVLHDAYDLRDPIDVNSTSHVVARAERNYVRTGGSWVRISVPFNYVVGSPPPNPAFILVTFTTNKTPGGGMANDEILVDDIELIYNSGTTNQQMSANDDASSTNQNNAVTINVLANDSDPENNISVSTVTIVQQAQNGVATANMDGTVTYTPNTGFFGADNFNYQVCDGDSPATCDQANVTLVINQTSGIEEESMQSFISYNNGLNLKNISGKLTIYNVDGTLLNEVEAENANHLKLKSGIYFIHSPDSMKSFKVMAY
;
A
#
# COMPACT_ATOMS: atom_id res chain seq x y z
N MET A 1 -5.14 37.40 -37.64
CA MET A 1 -5.08 35.94 -37.36
C MET A 1 -5.02 35.78 -35.85
N LYS A 2 -6.11 35.29 -35.22
CA LYS A 2 -6.15 35.01 -33.78
C LYS A 2 -5.71 33.56 -33.58
N ASN A 3 -4.65 33.34 -32.81
CA ASN A 3 -4.22 31.99 -32.44
C ASN A 3 -5.11 31.47 -31.32
N ILE A 4 -5.83 30.38 -31.59
CA ILE A 4 -6.59 29.60 -30.62
C ILE A 4 -5.67 28.50 -30.11
N TYR A 5 -5.33 28.52 -28.82
CA TYR A 5 -4.65 27.42 -28.15
C TYR A 5 -5.72 26.44 -27.65
N GLY A 6 -5.78 25.25 -28.25
CA GLY A 6 -6.64 24.15 -27.79
C GLY A 6 -6.00 23.43 -26.61
N LEU A 7 -6.64 23.46 -25.45
CA LEU A 7 -6.27 22.67 -24.28
C LEU A 7 -6.67 21.21 -24.53
N PHE A 8 -5.70 20.34 -24.77
CA PHE A 8 -5.91 18.89 -24.83
C PHE A 8 -6.02 18.35 -23.39
N LEU A 9 -7.24 18.16 -22.92
CA LEU A 9 -7.51 17.38 -21.71
C LEU A 9 -7.42 15.89 -22.08
N VAL A 10 -6.29 15.26 -21.75
CA VAL A 10 -6.15 13.80 -21.79
C VAL A 10 -6.94 13.24 -20.61
N PHE A 11 -8.13 12.70 -20.88
CA PHE A 11 -8.84 11.86 -19.92
C PHE A 11 -8.07 10.53 -19.81
N PHE A 12 -7.35 10.32 -18.71
CA PHE A 12 -6.98 8.98 -18.29
C PHE A 12 -8.24 8.31 -17.74
N SER A 13 -8.89 7.49 -18.57
CA SER A 13 -9.89 6.54 -18.09
C SER A 13 -9.16 5.44 -17.32
N ILE A 14 -9.15 5.55 -16.00
CA ILE A 14 -8.76 4.45 -15.11
C ILE A 14 -9.85 3.38 -15.25
N PHE A 15 -9.62 2.39 -16.11
CA PHE A 15 -10.43 1.19 -16.12
C PHE A 15 -10.05 0.36 -14.89
N SER A 16 -10.78 0.54 -13.79
CA SER A 16 -10.79 -0.47 -12.73
C SER A 16 -11.65 -1.63 -13.25
N PHE A 17 -11.01 -2.71 -13.67
CA PHE A 17 -11.73 -3.96 -13.91
C PHE A 17 -12.21 -4.48 -12.55
N PRO A 18 -13.54 -4.64 -12.33
CA PRO A 18 -13.99 -5.31 -11.11
C PRO A 18 -13.31 -6.68 -11.01
N ALA A 19 -12.80 -7.00 -9.82
CA ALA A 19 -12.14 -8.27 -9.58
C ALA A 19 -13.07 -9.44 -9.94
N GLN A 20 -12.58 -10.40 -10.72
CA GLN A 20 -13.39 -11.48 -11.27
C GLN A 20 -13.96 -12.35 -10.15
N GLN A 21 -15.27 -12.56 -10.14
CA GLN A 21 -15.92 -13.52 -9.25
C GLN A 21 -16.18 -14.84 -9.98
N ILE A 22 -16.35 -15.91 -9.21
CA ILE A 22 -16.75 -17.23 -9.72
C ILE A 22 -18.14 -17.12 -10.36
N GLY A 23 -18.35 -17.76 -11.52
CA GLY A 23 -19.66 -17.80 -12.17
C GLY A 23 -20.71 -18.53 -11.31
N ASN A 24 -21.91 -17.95 -11.21
CA ASN A 24 -23.04 -18.47 -10.40
C ASN A 24 -22.64 -18.78 -8.95
N SER A 25 -21.81 -17.92 -8.35
CA SER A 25 -21.33 -18.09 -6.99
C SER A 25 -22.38 -17.75 -5.91
N ASP A 26 -23.43 -17.03 -6.30
CA ASP A 26 -24.64 -16.74 -5.53
C ASP A 26 -25.70 -17.85 -5.59
N MET A 27 -25.50 -18.89 -6.41
CA MET A 27 -26.37 -20.07 -6.51
C MET A 27 -27.81 -19.80 -6.96
N GLU A 28 -28.04 -18.72 -7.70
CA GLU A 28 -29.36 -18.32 -8.19
C GLU A 28 -29.65 -18.82 -9.62
N LEU A 29 -28.61 -19.07 -10.42
CA LEU A 29 -28.75 -19.41 -11.83
C LEU A 29 -28.88 -20.93 -12.02
N TRP A 30 -30.07 -21.45 -11.69
CA TRP A 30 -30.44 -22.84 -11.96
C TRP A 30 -31.96 -23.07 -11.89
N ASP A 31 -32.53 -23.69 -12.93
CA ASP A 31 -33.97 -23.97 -13.04
C ASP A 31 -34.47 -25.04 -12.03
N ASN A 32 -33.61 -25.99 -11.65
CA ASN A 32 -33.88 -27.16 -10.81
C ASN A 32 -35.22 -27.87 -11.11
N VAL A 33 -35.51 -28.10 -12.39
CA VAL A 33 -36.67 -28.85 -12.92
C VAL A 33 -36.68 -30.35 -12.60
N GLY A 34 -35.65 -30.88 -11.93
CA GLY A 34 -35.63 -32.22 -11.35
C GLY A 34 -35.19 -33.33 -12.32
N ILE A 35 -34.61 -32.97 -13.46
CA ILE A 35 -34.05 -33.97 -14.39
C ILE A 35 -32.71 -34.51 -13.87
N SER A 36 -32.37 -35.72 -14.30
CA SER A 36 -31.22 -36.48 -13.76
C SER A 36 -29.85 -35.87 -14.07
N THR A 37 -29.76 -34.96 -15.04
CA THR A 37 -28.52 -34.28 -15.47
C THR A 37 -28.45 -32.83 -15.04
N GLU A 38 -29.45 -32.34 -14.31
CA GLU A 38 -29.57 -30.92 -14.01
C GLU A 38 -28.70 -30.50 -12.82
N GLU A 39 -27.85 -29.51 -13.02
CA GLU A 39 -26.88 -29.02 -12.05
C GLU A 39 -26.83 -27.48 -12.09
N PRO A 40 -26.34 -26.82 -11.03
CA PRO A 40 -26.17 -25.37 -11.08
C PRO A 40 -25.24 -24.98 -12.23
N THR A 41 -25.56 -23.90 -12.95
CA THR A 41 -24.67 -23.40 -14.01
C THR A 41 -23.26 -23.19 -13.43
N ASN A 42 -22.22 -23.61 -14.17
CA ASN A 42 -20.80 -23.54 -13.76
C ASN A 42 -20.35 -24.53 -12.66
N TRP A 43 -21.26 -25.34 -12.11
CA TRP A 43 -20.96 -26.31 -11.05
C TRP A 43 -21.39 -27.73 -11.43
N ASN A 44 -20.61 -28.71 -11.00
CA ASN A 44 -20.86 -30.13 -11.21
C ASN A 44 -21.19 -30.87 -9.92
N SER A 45 -21.97 -31.94 -10.05
CA SER A 45 -22.25 -32.95 -9.04
C SER A 45 -22.16 -34.36 -9.67
N PHE A 46 -22.53 -35.40 -8.93
CA PHE A 46 -22.58 -36.76 -9.49
C PHE A 46 -23.68 -36.98 -10.53
N LYS A 47 -24.60 -36.02 -10.74
CA LYS A 47 -25.63 -36.11 -11.78
C LYS A 47 -25.05 -36.16 -13.19
N SER A 48 -24.02 -35.36 -13.47
CA SER A 48 -23.24 -35.45 -14.72
C SER A 48 -21.79 -35.93 -14.52
N GLY A 49 -21.48 -36.44 -13.32
CA GLY A 49 -20.19 -37.04 -13.00
C GLY A 49 -19.87 -38.30 -13.80
N GLN A 50 -18.58 -38.63 -13.89
CA GLN A 50 -18.05 -39.76 -14.66
C GLN A 50 -17.51 -40.87 -13.75
N GLY A 51 -17.25 -42.05 -14.32
CA GLY A 51 -16.72 -43.21 -13.59
C GLY A 51 -17.76 -44.32 -13.39
N SER A 52 -17.29 -45.54 -13.17
CA SER A 52 -18.14 -46.74 -13.19
C SER A 52 -19.18 -46.81 -12.06
N PHE A 53 -19.05 -45.98 -11.03
CA PHE A 53 -19.88 -46.05 -9.82
C PHE A 53 -20.78 -44.82 -9.60
N THR A 54 -20.81 -43.84 -10.52
CA THR A 54 -21.59 -42.60 -10.34
C THR A 54 -23.09 -42.81 -10.16
N SER A 55 -23.64 -43.90 -10.72
CA SER A 55 -25.04 -44.28 -10.56
C SER A 55 -25.42 -44.56 -9.09
N PHE A 56 -24.47 -44.94 -8.23
CA PHE A 56 -24.70 -45.11 -6.79
C PHE A 56 -24.85 -43.78 -6.05
N ALA A 57 -24.17 -42.73 -6.52
CA ALA A 57 -24.23 -41.38 -5.96
C ALA A 57 -25.47 -40.63 -6.48
N SER A 58 -25.68 -40.60 -7.80
CA SER A 58 -26.83 -39.98 -8.46
C SER A 58 -27.12 -38.53 -7.98
N GLN A 59 -28.38 -38.10 -7.91
CA GLN A 59 -28.76 -36.77 -7.44
C GLN A 59 -28.32 -36.51 -6.00
N GLN A 60 -27.37 -35.57 -5.83
CA GLN A 60 -26.82 -35.13 -4.55
C GLN A 60 -26.70 -33.61 -4.43
N VAL A 61 -27.20 -32.88 -5.44
CA VAL A 61 -27.33 -31.42 -5.42
C VAL A 61 -28.75 -31.04 -5.82
N GLN A 62 -29.29 -30.00 -5.17
CA GLN A 62 -30.56 -29.38 -5.51
C GLN A 62 -30.60 -27.92 -5.04
N ARG A 63 -31.45 -27.11 -5.67
CA ARG A 63 -31.78 -25.77 -5.21
C ARG A 63 -32.59 -25.83 -3.91
N SER A 64 -32.33 -24.93 -2.98
CA SER A 64 -33.01 -24.84 -1.69
C SER A 64 -33.39 -23.41 -1.37
N THR A 65 -34.59 -23.19 -0.82
CA THR A 65 -35.05 -21.88 -0.32
C THR A 65 -34.65 -21.62 1.12
N ALA A 66 -33.85 -22.49 1.74
CA ALA A 66 -33.42 -22.38 3.13
C ALA A 66 -32.26 -21.37 3.31
N ILE A 67 -32.35 -20.22 2.64
CA ILE A 67 -31.33 -19.15 2.61
C ILE A 67 -31.09 -18.51 3.98
N ARG A 68 -29.96 -17.83 4.11
CA ARG A 68 -29.67 -17.03 5.31
C ARG A 68 -30.61 -15.84 5.45
N MET A 69 -30.86 -15.41 6.68
CA MET A 69 -31.61 -14.17 6.91
C MET A 69 -30.82 -12.98 6.33
N GLY A 70 -31.46 -12.17 5.48
CA GLY A 70 -30.82 -11.05 4.80
C GLY A 70 -29.91 -11.44 3.62
N ALA A 71 -30.08 -12.63 3.03
CA ALA A 71 -29.53 -12.92 1.71
C ALA A 71 -30.21 -12.03 0.65
N THR A 72 -29.47 -11.68 -0.40
CA THR A 72 -29.99 -10.91 -1.54
C THR A 72 -30.68 -11.81 -2.57
N GLY A 73 -30.39 -13.11 -2.55
CA GLY A 73 -30.96 -14.14 -3.42
C GLY A 73 -32.18 -14.87 -2.84
N GLN A 74 -32.77 -15.78 -3.62
CA GLN A 74 -33.91 -16.62 -3.23
C GLN A 74 -33.51 -18.06 -2.90
N TYR A 75 -32.31 -18.46 -3.30
CA TYR A 75 -31.89 -19.83 -3.34
C TYR A 75 -30.46 -20.01 -2.80
N CYS A 76 -30.16 -21.24 -2.42
CA CYS A 76 -28.82 -21.71 -2.11
C CYS A 76 -28.66 -23.13 -2.65
N ALA A 77 -27.43 -23.61 -2.73
CA ALA A 77 -27.16 -25.00 -3.10
C ALA A 77 -27.28 -25.91 -1.88
N ARG A 78 -28.14 -26.93 -1.95
CA ARG A 78 -28.18 -28.04 -1.00
C ARG A 78 -27.42 -29.22 -1.59
N VAL A 79 -26.41 -29.70 -0.86
CA VAL A 79 -25.57 -30.84 -1.24
C VAL A 79 -25.62 -31.88 -0.13
N TRP A 80 -25.89 -33.15 -0.46
CA TRP A 80 -26.05 -34.21 0.55
C TRP A 80 -25.38 -35.53 0.18
N ALA A 81 -24.97 -36.28 1.19
CA ALA A 81 -24.49 -37.64 1.04
C ALA A 81 -25.64 -38.63 0.83
N LYS A 82 -25.42 -39.61 -0.06
CA LYS A 82 -26.37 -40.67 -0.37
C LYS A 82 -25.75 -42.02 -0.05
N SER A 83 -26.56 -42.93 0.49
CA SER A 83 -26.20 -44.34 0.58
C SER A 83 -27.08 -45.18 -0.33
N THR A 84 -26.46 -45.97 -1.20
CA THR A 84 -27.13 -46.89 -2.12
C THR A 84 -26.49 -48.26 -1.96
N LEU A 85 -27.27 -49.26 -1.56
CA LEU A 85 -26.78 -50.63 -1.32
C LEU A 85 -25.59 -50.70 -0.34
N GLY A 86 -25.56 -49.83 0.67
CA GLY A 86 -24.50 -49.77 1.69
C GLY A 86 -23.24 -49.01 1.26
N ILE A 87 -23.16 -48.57 0.00
CA ILE A 87 -22.09 -47.69 -0.49
C ILE A 87 -22.50 -46.25 -0.20
N VAL A 88 -21.67 -45.51 0.52
CA VAL A 88 -21.87 -44.08 0.77
C VAL A 88 -21.10 -43.29 -0.27
N ALA A 89 -21.80 -42.41 -0.98
CA ALA A 89 -21.20 -41.33 -1.74
C ALA A 89 -21.36 -40.04 -0.94
N ASN A 90 -20.26 -39.41 -0.56
CA ASN A 90 -20.29 -38.09 0.08
C ASN A 90 -20.90 -37.07 -0.89
N GLY A 91 -21.70 -36.13 -0.39
CA GLY A 91 -22.17 -35.04 -1.24
C GLY A 91 -20.97 -34.25 -1.76
N ASN A 92 -20.92 -33.98 -3.05
CA ASN A 92 -19.80 -33.32 -3.74
C ASN A 92 -20.36 -32.32 -4.75
N MET A 93 -19.94 -31.06 -4.64
CA MET A 93 -20.22 -29.98 -5.58
C MET A 93 -18.92 -29.27 -5.92
N THR A 94 -18.60 -29.13 -7.20
CA THR A 94 -17.30 -28.59 -7.64
C THR A 94 -17.42 -27.70 -8.87
N LEU A 95 -16.50 -26.74 -9.02
CA LEU A 95 -16.31 -26.00 -10.28
C LEU A 95 -15.71 -26.85 -11.40
N GLY A 96 -15.25 -28.07 -11.10
CA GLY A 96 -14.67 -29.00 -12.06
C GLY A 96 -15.64 -30.09 -12.53
N ARG A 97 -15.08 -31.26 -12.84
CA ARG A 97 -15.80 -32.51 -13.09
C ARG A 97 -15.50 -33.52 -12.00
N ILE A 98 -16.50 -34.29 -11.60
CA ILE A 98 -16.36 -35.38 -10.64
C ILE A 98 -16.11 -36.71 -11.38
N ASN A 99 -15.16 -37.49 -10.88
CA ASN A 99 -14.96 -38.89 -11.24
C ASN A 99 -15.10 -39.80 -10.02
N MET A 100 -16.05 -40.74 -10.08
CA MET A 100 -16.25 -41.82 -9.09
C MET A 100 -15.82 -43.17 -9.66
N GLY A 101 -14.52 -43.47 -9.55
CA GLY A 101 -13.95 -44.70 -10.07
C GLY A 101 -13.94 -45.87 -9.08
N SER A 102 -14.23 -45.64 -7.79
CA SER A 102 -14.19 -46.68 -6.76
C SER A 102 -15.24 -46.46 -5.68
N THR A 103 -15.73 -47.53 -5.07
CA THR A 103 -16.58 -47.48 -3.87
C THR A 103 -15.77 -47.40 -2.58
N THR A 104 -14.44 -47.53 -2.68
CA THR A 104 -13.53 -47.44 -1.54
C THR A 104 -13.28 -45.97 -1.20
N PRO A 105 -13.53 -45.53 0.05
CA PRO A 105 -13.19 -44.18 0.47
C PRO A 105 -11.69 -43.90 0.28
N ASN A 106 -11.36 -42.67 -0.13
CA ASN A 106 -9.99 -42.20 -0.38
C ASN A 106 -9.21 -42.95 -1.49
N ASP A 107 -9.89 -43.73 -2.34
CA ASP A 107 -9.27 -44.34 -3.52
C ASP A 107 -8.82 -43.26 -4.52
N PRO A 108 -7.62 -43.35 -5.12
CA PRO A 108 -7.13 -42.38 -6.10
C PRO A 108 -8.00 -42.22 -7.35
N ASN A 109 -8.87 -43.20 -7.65
CA ASN A 109 -9.83 -43.09 -8.74
C ASN A 109 -11.07 -42.25 -8.37
N ASN A 110 -11.20 -41.80 -7.12
CA ASN A 110 -12.22 -40.86 -6.69
C ASN A 110 -11.61 -39.45 -6.60
N TYR A 111 -11.93 -38.60 -7.57
CA TYR A 111 -11.33 -37.28 -7.68
C TYR A 111 -12.25 -36.30 -8.41
N ASN A 112 -12.01 -35.02 -8.17
CA ASN A 112 -12.50 -33.93 -8.99
C ASN A 112 -11.37 -33.46 -9.91
N ILE A 113 -11.69 -32.89 -11.06
CA ILE A 113 -10.70 -32.42 -12.03
C ILE A 113 -11.16 -31.10 -12.66
N SER A 114 -10.26 -30.13 -12.75
CA SER A 114 -10.43 -28.99 -13.65
C SER A 114 -9.96 -29.40 -15.04
N LEU A 115 -10.79 -29.15 -16.06
CA LEU A 115 -10.47 -29.39 -17.46
C LEU A 115 -10.37 -28.03 -18.15
N THR A 116 -9.16 -27.50 -18.30
CA THR A 116 -8.91 -26.11 -18.74
C THR A 116 -9.48 -25.79 -20.12
N ALA A 117 -9.75 -26.81 -20.93
CA ALA A 117 -10.42 -26.69 -22.23
C ALA A 117 -11.97 -26.70 -22.16
N ASP A 118 -12.58 -27.08 -21.03
CA ASP A 118 -14.03 -27.11 -20.81
C ASP A 118 -14.46 -25.86 -20.02
N ALA A 119 -14.79 -24.79 -20.74
CA ALA A 119 -15.17 -23.50 -20.16
C ALA A 119 -16.44 -23.54 -19.29
N ASN A 120 -17.23 -24.62 -19.31
CA ASN A 120 -18.40 -24.76 -18.46
C ASN A 120 -18.07 -25.32 -17.07
N PHE A 121 -16.88 -25.90 -16.90
CA PHE A 121 -16.44 -26.62 -15.69
C PHE A 121 -14.96 -26.33 -15.38
N SER A 122 -14.53 -25.13 -15.74
CA SER A 122 -13.24 -24.55 -15.37
C SER A 122 -13.40 -23.05 -15.32
N GLU A 123 -13.21 -22.49 -14.13
CA GLU A 123 -13.24 -21.05 -13.93
C GLU A 123 -11.82 -20.50 -14.16
N ALA A 124 -11.65 -19.74 -15.23
CA ALA A 124 -10.41 -19.01 -15.49
C ALA A 124 -10.26 -17.88 -14.47
N LEU A 125 -9.03 -17.47 -14.15
CA LEU A 125 -8.74 -16.35 -13.28
C LEU A 125 -7.93 -15.30 -14.02
N THR A 126 -8.26 -14.03 -13.77
CA THR A 126 -7.54 -12.86 -14.27
C THR A 126 -6.60 -12.23 -13.24
N ALA A 127 -6.69 -12.67 -11.99
CA ALA A 127 -5.90 -12.16 -10.86
C ALA A 127 -5.74 -13.22 -9.77
N SER A 128 -4.86 -12.95 -8.81
CA SER A 128 -4.58 -13.78 -7.64
C SER A 128 -5.51 -13.44 -6.47
N PRO A 129 -6.49 -14.29 -6.12
CA PRO A 129 -7.35 -14.06 -4.95
C PRO A 129 -6.60 -14.36 -3.64
N ASP A 130 -6.79 -13.52 -2.63
CA ASP A 130 -6.22 -13.71 -1.30
C ASP A 130 -6.95 -14.81 -0.51
N SER A 131 -8.29 -14.81 -0.56
CA SER A 131 -9.11 -15.71 0.24
C SER A 131 -10.36 -16.17 -0.51
N LEU A 132 -10.84 -17.37 -0.16
CA LEU A 132 -12.18 -17.84 -0.52
C LEU A 132 -13.12 -17.61 0.66
N VAL A 133 -14.23 -16.93 0.42
CA VAL A 133 -15.27 -16.67 1.41
C VAL A 133 -16.58 -17.28 0.95
N PHE A 134 -17.36 -17.82 1.89
CA PHE A 134 -18.66 -18.40 1.58
C PHE A 134 -19.53 -18.48 2.84
N TRP A 135 -20.83 -18.63 2.64
CA TRP A 135 -21.77 -19.00 3.69
C TRP A 135 -22.08 -20.49 3.63
N VAL A 136 -22.09 -21.14 4.79
CA VAL A 136 -22.42 -22.57 4.89
C VAL A 136 -23.27 -22.87 6.11
N LYS A 137 -24.16 -23.85 5.97
CA LYS A 137 -24.80 -24.55 7.09
C LYS A 137 -24.56 -26.04 6.92
N TYR A 138 -23.98 -26.68 7.94
CA TYR A 138 -23.62 -28.11 7.88
C TYR A 138 -24.37 -28.91 8.93
N THR A 139 -25.02 -29.98 8.46
CA THR A 139 -25.67 -31.01 9.26
C THR A 139 -24.90 -32.31 9.04
N ALA A 140 -24.46 -32.93 10.13
CA ALA A 140 -23.77 -34.22 10.10
C ALA A 140 -24.61 -35.25 10.83
N ALA A 141 -24.72 -36.46 10.28
CA ALA A 141 -25.38 -37.58 10.93
C ALA A 141 -24.55 -38.11 12.10
N ASN A 142 -23.21 -38.07 12.01
CA ASN A 142 -22.29 -38.32 13.12
C ASN A 142 -21.71 -36.99 13.61
N VAL A 143 -21.74 -36.76 14.92
CA VAL A 143 -21.23 -35.52 15.53
C VAL A 143 -19.71 -35.34 15.38
N SER A 144 -18.99 -36.43 15.11
CA SER A 144 -17.55 -36.42 14.87
C SER A 144 -17.15 -36.19 13.41
N ASP A 145 -18.13 -36.19 12.48
CA ASP A 145 -17.86 -35.92 11.08
C ASP A 145 -17.62 -34.42 10.82
N SER A 146 -16.85 -34.16 9.77
CA SER A 146 -16.54 -32.82 9.31
C SER A 146 -16.68 -32.76 7.80
N ALA A 147 -17.41 -31.78 7.31
CA ALA A 147 -17.42 -31.38 5.91
C ALA A 147 -16.11 -30.67 5.55
N ARG A 148 -15.86 -30.51 4.25
CA ARG A 148 -14.64 -29.88 3.73
C ARG A 148 -14.95 -28.98 2.56
N VAL A 149 -14.30 -27.82 2.54
CA VAL A 149 -14.04 -27.06 1.32
C VAL A 149 -12.56 -27.20 0.99
N HIS A 150 -12.25 -27.40 -0.28
CA HIS A 150 -10.89 -27.37 -0.80
C HIS A 150 -10.91 -26.62 -2.14
N ALA A 151 -10.12 -25.56 -2.22
CA ALA A 151 -9.91 -24.79 -3.43
C ALA A 151 -8.43 -24.79 -3.80
N VAL A 152 -8.16 -25.06 -5.06
CA VAL A 152 -6.80 -25.12 -5.61
C VAL A 152 -6.71 -24.12 -6.75
N LEU A 153 -5.80 -23.16 -6.61
CA LEU A 153 -5.38 -22.32 -7.71
C LEU A 153 -4.30 -23.06 -8.50
N HIS A 154 -4.37 -23.04 -9.82
CA HIS A 154 -3.39 -23.72 -10.67
C HIS A 154 -3.10 -22.96 -11.96
N ASP A 155 -2.01 -23.34 -12.61
CA ASP A 155 -1.66 -22.84 -13.95
C ASP A 155 -2.57 -23.48 -15.02
N ALA A 156 -2.23 -23.30 -16.30
CA ALA A 156 -2.99 -23.83 -17.44
C ALA A 156 -2.80 -25.35 -17.65
N TYR A 157 -2.98 -26.12 -16.58
CA TYR A 157 -2.95 -27.58 -16.55
C TYR A 157 -4.26 -28.16 -16.02
N ASP A 158 -4.65 -29.32 -16.54
CA ASP A 158 -5.83 -30.06 -16.07
C ASP A 158 -5.55 -30.70 -14.70
N LEU A 159 -5.90 -29.99 -13.63
CA LEU A 159 -5.54 -30.34 -12.27
C LEU A 159 -6.57 -31.24 -11.58
N ARG A 160 -6.11 -32.26 -10.86
CA ARG A 160 -6.94 -33.18 -10.05
C ARG A 160 -6.92 -32.84 -8.55
N ASP A 161 -8.04 -33.11 -7.87
CA ASP A 161 -8.18 -33.13 -6.41
C ASP A 161 -8.86 -34.44 -5.95
N PRO A 162 -8.23 -35.33 -5.15
CA PRO A 162 -6.91 -35.21 -4.55
C PRO A 162 -5.78 -35.07 -5.57
N ILE A 163 -4.72 -34.37 -5.15
CA ILE A 163 -3.63 -33.96 -6.02
C ILE A 163 -2.74 -35.16 -6.29
N ASP A 164 -2.58 -35.48 -7.57
CA ASP A 164 -1.69 -36.54 -8.00
C ASP A 164 -0.29 -36.00 -8.34
N VAL A 165 0.61 -36.93 -8.67
CA VAL A 165 2.01 -36.60 -8.99
C VAL A 165 2.12 -35.64 -10.17
N ASN A 166 1.23 -35.75 -11.16
CA ASN A 166 1.26 -34.89 -12.34
C ASN A 166 0.76 -33.48 -12.02
N SER A 167 -0.28 -33.35 -11.18
CA SER A 167 -0.85 -32.07 -10.77
C SER A 167 0.05 -31.29 -9.80
N THR A 168 0.98 -31.94 -9.12
CA THR A 168 1.74 -31.37 -7.99
C THR A 168 2.53 -30.11 -8.38
N SER A 169 3.17 -30.10 -9.55
CA SER A 169 3.97 -28.94 -10.04
C SER A 169 3.12 -27.78 -10.56
N HIS A 170 1.82 -28.00 -10.76
CA HIS A 170 0.89 -27.04 -11.35
C HIS A 170 0.09 -26.27 -10.30
N VAL A 171 0.23 -26.64 -9.02
CA VAL A 171 -0.45 -25.99 -7.90
C VAL A 171 0.20 -24.65 -7.61
N VAL A 172 -0.60 -23.60 -7.67
CA VAL A 172 -0.21 -22.22 -7.34
C VAL A 172 -0.51 -21.91 -5.88
N ALA A 173 -1.71 -22.22 -5.40
CA ALA A 173 -2.11 -21.98 -4.02
C ALA A 173 -3.24 -22.91 -3.58
N ARG A 174 -3.42 -23.04 -2.26
CA ARG A 174 -4.48 -23.85 -1.66
C ARG A 174 -5.22 -23.13 -0.56
N ALA A 175 -6.55 -23.20 -0.60
CA ALA A 175 -7.43 -22.85 0.50
C ALA A 175 -8.17 -24.12 0.93
N GLU A 176 -7.88 -24.65 2.11
CA GLU A 176 -8.54 -25.85 2.64
C GLU A 176 -9.11 -25.58 4.03
N ARG A 177 -10.36 -25.99 4.25
CA ARG A 177 -10.98 -25.95 5.58
C ARG A 177 -11.89 -27.14 5.79
N ASN A 178 -11.59 -27.92 6.83
CA ASN A 178 -12.54 -28.83 7.44
C ASN A 178 -13.39 -28.08 8.46
N TYR A 179 -14.70 -28.31 8.47
CA TYR A 179 -15.63 -27.66 9.40
C TYR A 179 -16.65 -28.64 9.97
N VAL A 180 -16.96 -28.45 11.26
CA VAL A 180 -17.92 -29.26 12.01
C VAL A 180 -19.33 -28.72 11.83
N ARG A 181 -20.32 -29.48 12.34
CA ARG A 181 -21.74 -29.08 12.34
C ARG A 181 -21.95 -27.63 12.82
N THR A 182 -22.81 -26.90 12.14
CA THR A 182 -23.08 -25.48 12.46
C THR A 182 -24.24 -25.29 13.45
N GLY A 183 -24.82 -26.38 13.95
CA GLY A 183 -25.91 -26.33 14.93
C GLY A 183 -27.23 -25.77 14.37
N GLY A 184 -27.43 -25.85 13.06
CA GLY A 184 -28.62 -25.33 12.40
C GLY A 184 -28.52 -23.88 11.94
N SER A 185 -27.41 -23.20 12.21
CA SER A 185 -27.15 -21.82 11.80
C SER A 185 -26.30 -21.73 10.53
N TRP A 186 -26.47 -20.64 9.80
CA TRP A 186 -25.54 -20.23 8.74
C TRP A 186 -24.27 -19.63 9.37
N VAL A 187 -23.12 -20.01 8.84
CA VAL A 187 -21.80 -19.54 9.27
C VAL A 187 -21.05 -19.03 8.05
N ARG A 188 -20.51 -17.82 8.14
CA ARG A 188 -19.59 -17.30 7.13
C ARG A 188 -18.19 -17.83 7.42
N ILE A 189 -17.57 -18.46 6.44
CA ILE A 189 -16.20 -18.97 6.54
C ILE A 189 -15.34 -18.21 5.55
N SER A 190 -14.16 -17.77 6.01
CA SER A 190 -13.07 -17.26 5.17
C SER A 190 -11.90 -18.23 5.25
N VAL A 191 -11.35 -18.60 4.10
CA VAL A 191 -10.21 -19.52 3.98
C VAL A 191 -9.14 -18.85 3.13
N PRO A 192 -7.97 -18.51 3.71
CA PRO A 192 -6.90 -17.89 2.93
C PRO A 192 -6.27 -18.87 1.95
N PHE A 193 -5.87 -18.38 0.79
CA PHE A 193 -5.04 -19.12 -0.15
C PHE A 193 -3.59 -19.09 0.32
N ASN A 194 -3.06 -20.27 0.64
CA ASN A 194 -1.65 -20.47 0.93
C ASN A 194 -0.91 -20.68 -0.39
N TYR A 195 -0.20 -19.65 -0.86
CA TYR A 195 0.56 -19.68 -2.09
C TYR A 195 1.84 -20.52 -1.94
N VAL A 196 2.13 -21.34 -2.96
CA VAL A 196 3.38 -22.09 -3.06
C VAL A 196 4.50 -21.09 -3.30
N VAL A 197 5.49 -21.08 -2.40
CA VAL A 197 6.64 -20.16 -2.48
C VAL A 197 7.64 -20.72 -3.50
N GLY A 198 7.91 -19.95 -4.56
CA GLY A 198 8.83 -20.32 -5.65
C GLY A 198 9.24 -19.13 -6.50
N SER A 199 10.27 -19.28 -7.34
CA SER A 199 10.78 -18.23 -8.23
C SER A 199 10.80 -18.70 -9.69
N PRO A 200 10.06 -18.04 -10.60
CA PRO A 200 9.01 -17.06 -10.33
C PRO A 200 7.75 -17.72 -9.72
N PRO A 201 6.96 -17.02 -8.89
CA PRO A 201 5.70 -17.56 -8.41
C PRO A 201 4.75 -17.74 -9.62
N PRO A 202 4.15 -18.93 -9.83
CA PRO A 202 3.25 -19.14 -10.95
C PRO A 202 1.99 -18.29 -10.76
N ASN A 203 1.60 -17.53 -11.77
CA ASN A 203 0.33 -16.79 -11.75
C ASN A 203 -0.83 -17.81 -11.84
N PRO A 204 -1.85 -17.70 -10.98
CA PRO A 204 -3.02 -18.57 -11.08
C PRO A 204 -3.76 -18.26 -12.38
N ALA A 205 -4.01 -19.30 -13.18
CA ALA A 205 -4.76 -19.23 -14.41
C ALA A 205 -6.18 -19.78 -14.24
N PHE A 206 -6.37 -20.74 -13.34
CA PHE A 206 -7.63 -21.42 -13.09
C PHE A 206 -7.82 -21.72 -11.60
N ILE A 207 -9.07 -21.97 -11.22
CA ILE A 207 -9.44 -22.42 -9.88
C ILE A 207 -10.35 -23.66 -9.93
N LEU A 208 -10.00 -24.66 -9.11
CA LEU A 208 -10.86 -25.79 -8.79
C LEU A 208 -11.36 -25.65 -7.34
N VAL A 209 -12.64 -25.30 -7.15
CA VAL A 209 -13.29 -25.28 -5.83
C VAL A 209 -14.14 -26.52 -5.66
N THR A 210 -14.07 -27.16 -4.49
CA THR A 210 -14.91 -28.30 -4.13
C THR A 210 -15.48 -28.14 -2.72
N PHE A 211 -16.79 -28.32 -2.60
CA PHE A 211 -17.50 -28.49 -1.33
C PHE A 211 -17.93 -29.95 -1.17
N THR A 212 -17.66 -30.53 0.00
CA THR A 212 -18.01 -31.91 0.32
C THR A 212 -18.64 -32.04 1.70
N THR A 213 -19.61 -32.94 1.84
CA THR A 213 -20.26 -33.24 3.13
C THR A 213 -19.39 -34.05 4.08
N ASN A 214 -18.25 -34.57 3.61
CA ASN A 214 -17.24 -35.24 4.41
C ASN A 214 -15.83 -34.96 3.87
N LYS A 215 -14.88 -34.71 4.76
CA LYS A 215 -13.47 -34.43 4.42
C LYS A 215 -12.75 -35.56 3.68
N THR A 216 -13.21 -36.80 3.85
CA THR A 216 -12.65 -37.96 3.17
C THR A 216 -13.49 -38.25 1.92
N PRO A 217 -12.92 -38.27 0.71
CA PRO A 217 -13.65 -38.65 -0.51
C PRO A 217 -14.30 -40.02 -0.36
N GLY A 218 -15.60 -40.12 -0.65
CA GLY A 218 -16.39 -41.34 -0.44
C GLY A 218 -16.65 -41.72 1.04
N GLY A 219 -16.25 -40.87 2.00
CA GLY A 219 -16.48 -41.07 3.42
C GLY A 219 -17.80 -40.48 3.93
N GLY A 220 -17.98 -40.48 5.25
CA GLY A 220 -19.15 -39.94 5.94
C GLY A 220 -20.32 -40.91 6.03
N MET A 221 -21.50 -40.36 6.29
CA MET A 221 -22.73 -41.13 6.44
C MET A 221 -23.85 -40.58 5.57
N ALA A 222 -24.86 -41.42 5.31
CA ALA A 222 -26.08 -40.94 4.69
C ALA A 222 -26.70 -39.79 5.51
N ASN A 223 -27.24 -38.80 4.82
CA ASN A 223 -27.84 -37.59 5.39
C ASN A 223 -26.86 -36.53 5.93
N ASP A 224 -25.55 -36.71 5.77
CA ASP A 224 -24.65 -35.55 5.87
C ASP A 224 -25.03 -34.54 4.78
N GLU A 225 -25.16 -33.27 5.14
CA GLU A 225 -25.71 -32.23 4.27
C GLU A 225 -25.07 -30.89 4.53
N ILE A 226 -24.69 -30.20 3.45
CA ILE A 226 -24.34 -28.78 3.47
C ILE A 226 -25.37 -27.98 2.66
N LEU A 227 -25.70 -26.80 3.17
CA LEU A 227 -26.25 -25.70 2.37
C LEU A 227 -25.11 -24.71 2.15
N VAL A 228 -24.85 -24.31 0.91
CA VAL A 228 -23.79 -23.37 0.53
C VAL A 228 -24.40 -22.23 -0.28
N ASP A 229 -23.94 -21.02 0.00
CA ASP A 229 -24.46 -19.79 -0.58
C ASP A 229 -23.37 -18.71 -0.61
N ASP A 230 -23.56 -17.68 -1.45
CA ASP A 230 -22.74 -16.46 -1.51
C ASP A 230 -21.22 -16.75 -1.48
N ILE A 231 -20.73 -17.51 -2.46
CA ILE A 231 -19.30 -17.80 -2.62
C ILE A 231 -18.61 -16.59 -3.25
N GLU A 232 -17.50 -16.18 -2.68
CA GLU A 232 -16.79 -14.96 -3.03
C GLU A 232 -15.28 -15.20 -3.03
N LEU A 233 -14.61 -14.74 -4.08
CA LEU A 233 -13.17 -14.58 -4.09
C LEU A 233 -12.83 -13.19 -3.56
N ILE A 234 -12.08 -13.14 -2.47
CA ILE A 234 -11.56 -11.88 -1.94
C ILE A 234 -10.24 -11.63 -2.63
N TYR A 235 -10.20 -10.54 -3.38
CA TYR A 235 -8.97 -9.98 -3.89
C TYR A 235 -8.57 -8.88 -2.92
N ASN A 236 -7.56 -9.17 -2.13
CA ASN A 236 -6.80 -8.07 -1.59
C ASN A 236 -6.08 -7.49 -2.80
N SER A 237 -6.42 -6.26 -3.18
CA SER A 237 -5.54 -5.47 -4.04
C SER A 237 -4.25 -5.36 -3.26
N GLY A 238 -3.37 -6.35 -3.42
CA GLY A 238 -1.98 -6.19 -3.07
C GLY A 238 -1.48 -5.07 -3.96
N THR A 239 -1.60 -3.83 -3.50
CA THR A 239 -0.42 -3.00 -3.59
C THR A 239 0.59 -3.80 -2.78
N THR A 240 1.47 -4.54 -3.48
CA THR A 240 2.84 -4.57 -2.99
C THR A 240 3.14 -3.12 -2.70
N ASN A 241 3.24 -2.79 -1.41
CA ASN A 241 3.56 -1.45 -0.96
C ASN A 241 4.70 -0.94 -1.85
N GLN A 242 4.38 0.09 -2.64
CA GLN A 242 5.31 0.49 -3.68
C GLN A 242 6.41 1.28 -3.02
N GLN A 243 7.62 1.16 -3.56
CA GLN A 243 8.76 1.86 -3.00
C GLN A 243 8.50 3.36 -3.00
N MET A 244 8.45 3.96 -1.82
CA MET A 244 8.42 5.41 -1.65
C MET A 244 9.73 6.04 -2.14
N SER A 245 9.69 7.34 -2.46
CA SER A 245 10.83 8.13 -2.89
C SER A 245 11.06 9.31 -1.94
N ALA A 246 12.20 9.30 -1.25
CA ALA A 246 12.69 10.46 -0.52
C ALA A 246 13.56 11.31 -1.46
N ASN A 247 13.29 12.61 -1.55
CA ASN A 247 13.97 13.52 -2.47
C ASN A 247 14.89 14.49 -1.72
N ASP A 248 16.09 14.71 -2.26
CA ASP A 248 17.08 15.60 -1.64
C ASP A 248 16.53 17.01 -1.37
N ASP A 249 16.92 17.56 -0.21
CA ASP A 249 16.50 18.86 0.28
C ASP A 249 17.63 19.88 0.25
N ALA A 250 17.25 21.16 0.18
CA ALA A 250 18.18 22.27 0.37
C ALA A 250 17.58 23.33 1.31
N SER A 251 18.38 23.81 2.26
CA SER A 251 17.99 24.89 3.17
C SER A 251 19.15 25.83 3.47
N SER A 252 18.85 26.98 4.03
CA SER A 252 19.86 27.95 4.47
C SER A 252 19.44 28.62 5.76
N THR A 253 20.44 29.03 6.54
CA THR A 253 20.25 29.79 7.78
C THR A 253 21.43 30.74 7.97
N ASN A 254 21.31 31.66 8.91
CA ASN A 254 22.43 32.48 9.34
C ASN A 254 23.21 31.75 10.44
N GLN A 255 24.51 32.03 10.53
CA GLN A 255 25.39 31.55 11.59
C GLN A 255 24.72 31.73 12.97
N ASN A 256 24.87 30.72 13.83
CA ASN A 256 24.26 30.64 15.18
C ASN A 256 22.73 30.55 15.24
N ASN A 257 22.01 30.52 14.11
CA ASN A 257 20.56 30.38 14.09
C ASN A 257 20.15 28.98 13.63
N ALA A 258 19.34 28.31 14.44
CA ALA A 258 18.72 27.05 14.06
C ALA A 258 17.67 27.26 12.95
N VAL A 259 17.46 26.23 12.14
CA VAL A 259 16.43 26.20 11.09
C VAL A 259 15.63 24.91 11.19
N THR A 260 14.31 25.02 11.01
CA THR A 260 13.41 23.88 10.90
C THR A 260 13.07 23.65 9.44
N ILE A 261 13.22 22.41 8.98
CA ILE A 261 13.13 22.00 7.58
C ILE A 261 12.00 20.97 7.48
N ASN A 262 11.05 21.21 6.57
CA ASN A 262 10.05 20.20 6.23
C ASN A 262 10.63 19.29 5.13
N VAL A 263 11.36 18.27 5.56
CA VAL A 263 12.05 17.33 4.65
C VAL A 263 11.07 16.46 3.85
N LEU A 264 9.82 16.34 4.28
CA LEU A 264 8.80 15.54 3.59
C LEU A 264 8.05 16.31 2.50
N ALA A 265 8.39 17.58 2.26
CA ALA A 265 7.61 18.47 1.39
C ALA A 265 7.65 18.08 -0.10
N ASN A 266 8.73 17.44 -0.53
CA ASN A 266 9.01 16.98 -1.88
C ASN A 266 9.07 15.45 -1.99
N ASP A 267 8.88 14.72 -0.89
CA ASP A 267 8.81 13.27 -0.89
C ASP A 267 7.50 12.77 -1.48
N SER A 268 7.51 11.56 -2.04
CA SER A 268 6.32 10.96 -2.61
C SER A 268 6.24 9.47 -2.35
N ASP A 269 5.00 9.00 -2.31
CA ASP A 269 4.67 7.61 -2.14
C ASP A 269 3.47 7.28 -3.05
N PRO A 270 3.49 6.19 -3.83
CA PRO A 270 2.38 5.87 -4.74
C PRO A 270 1.04 5.66 -4.04
N GLU A 271 1.06 5.19 -2.79
CA GLU A 271 -0.10 4.99 -1.92
C GLU A 271 -0.48 6.26 -1.12
N ASN A 272 0.37 7.30 -1.16
CA ASN A 272 0.27 8.57 -0.44
C ASN A 272 0.14 8.41 1.08
N ASN A 273 0.93 7.50 1.67
CA ASN A 273 0.83 7.13 3.09
C ASN A 273 2.16 7.25 3.87
N ILE A 274 3.06 8.16 3.46
CA ILE A 274 4.31 8.45 4.17
C ILE A 274 4.05 8.69 5.67
N SER A 275 4.79 7.99 6.52
CA SER A 275 4.60 8.04 7.98
C SER A 275 5.53 9.05 8.62
N VAL A 276 5.02 10.25 8.93
CA VAL A 276 5.78 11.38 9.48
C VAL A 276 6.55 11.05 10.77
N SER A 277 6.08 10.09 11.56
CA SER A 277 6.70 9.69 12.82
C SER A 277 7.93 8.78 12.63
N THR A 278 8.22 8.35 11.40
CA THR A 278 9.35 7.46 11.08
C THR A 278 10.61 8.22 10.65
N VAL A 279 10.54 9.55 10.52
CA VAL A 279 11.69 10.38 10.16
C VAL A 279 12.79 10.22 11.21
N THR A 280 13.97 9.78 10.76
CA THR A 280 15.15 9.57 11.62
C THR A 280 16.41 10.09 10.95
N ILE A 281 17.36 10.59 11.76
CA ILE A 281 18.66 11.03 11.24
C ILE A 281 19.61 9.82 11.21
N VAL A 282 19.99 9.41 10.00
CA VAL A 282 20.88 8.25 9.76
C VAL A 282 22.34 8.65 9.61
N GLN A 283 22.60 9.90 9.23
CA GLN A 283 23.94 10.51 9.23
C GLN A 283 23.83 11.94 9.75
N GLN A 284 24.56 12.24 10.82
CA GLN A 284 24.63 13.59 11.39
C GLN A 284 25.49 14.53 10.53
N ALA A 285 25.20 15.83 10.67
CA ALA A 285 26.00 16.91 10.10
C ALA A 285 27.38 17.02 10.77
N GLN A 286 28.38 17.53 10.03
CA GLN A 286 29.75 17.64 10.56
C GLN A 286 29.95 18.91 11.41
N ASN A 287 29.24 19.98 11.08
CA ASN A 287 29.40 21.30 11.67
C ASN A 287 28.11 21.83 12.32
N GLY A 288 27.22 20.91 12.72
CA GLY A 288 26.01 21.19 13.48
C GLY A 288 25.31 19.90 13.93
N VAL A 289 24.13 20.05 14.52
CA VAL A 289 23.32 18.93 15.01
C VAL A 289 21.95 18.97 14.33
N ALA A 290 21.57 17.85 13.70
CA ALA A 290 20.23 17.64 13.14
C ALA A 290 19.39 16.77 14.09
N THR A 291 18.17 17.21 14.40
CA THR A 291 17.23 16.48 15.26
C THR A 291 15.88 16.34 14.56
N ALA A 292 15.41 15.11 14.39
CA ALA A 292 14.07 14.84 13.87
C ALA A 292 13.00 15.14 14.93
N ASN A 293 11.94 15.83 14.52
CA ASN A 293 10.80 16.19 15.35
C ASN A 293 9.64 15.21 15.14
N MET A 294 8.72 15.14 16.10
CA MET A 294 7.55 14.23 16.03
C MET A 294 6.57 14.54 14.89
N ASP A 295 6.63 15.74 14.33
CA ASP A 295 5.78 16.19 13.22
C ASP A 295 6.39 15.90 11.83
N GLY A 296 7.53 15.19 11.77
CA GLY A 296 8.22 14.85 10.53
C GLY A 296 9.18 15.94 10.01
N THR A 297 9.27 17.09 10.69
CA THR A 297 10.29 18.10 10.38
C THR A 297 11.64 17.76 11.00
N VAL A 298 12.71 18.38 10.51
CA VAL A 298 14.05 18.28 11.11
C VAL A 298 14.53 19.67 11.52
N THR A 299 14.98 19.81 12.76
CA THR A 299 15.66 21.02 13.24
C THR A 299 17.17 20.84 13.15
N TYR A 300 17.83 21.71 12.38
CA TYR A 300 19.28 21.79 12.30
C TYR A 300 19.80 23.01 13.07
N THR A 301 20.79 22.79 13.94
CA THR A 301 21.48 23.85 14.70
C THR A 301 22.96 23.84 14.34
N PRO A 302 23.49 24.88 13.66
CA PRO A 302 24.92 24.99 13.39
C PRO A 302 25.73 25.05 14.69
N ASN A 303 26.95 24.51 14.67
CA ASN A 303 27.93 24.76 15.71
C ASN A 303 28.20 26.27 15.83
N THR A 304 28.40 26.76 17.05
CA THR A 304 28.65 28.18 17.30
C THR A 304 29.81 28.68 16.45
N GLY A 305 29.58 29.76 15.70
CA GLY A 305 30.59 30.37 14.84
C GLY A 305 30.81 29.67 13.49
N PHE A 306 30.14 28.56 13.17
CA PHE A 306 30.28 27.92 11.86
C PHE A 306 29.58 28.71 10.75
N PHE A 307 30.23 28.82 9.59
CA PHE A 307 29.65 29.30 8.34
C PHE A 307 30.23 28.49 7.18
N GLY A 308 29.48 28.35 6.10
CA GLY A 308 29.83 27.47 4.98
C GLY A 308 28.77 26.40 4.73
N ALA A 309 29.13 25.37 3.96
CA ALA A 309 28.24 24.28 3.62
C ALA A 309 28.29 23.16 4.67
N ASP A 310 27.15 22.56 4.95
CA ASP A 310 27.03 21.33 5.75
C ASP A 310 25.98 20.40 5.12
N ASN A 311 25.92 19.14 5.54
CA ASN A 311 24.88 18.22 5.11
C ASN A 311 24.62 17.12 6.13
N PHE A 312 23.42 16.56 6.11
CA PHE A 312 23.04 15.37 6.87
C PHE A 312 22.12 14.49 6.02
N ASN A 313 21.97 13.21 6.40
CA ASN A 313 21.01 12.31 5.75
C ASN A 313 19.93 11.90 6.73
N TYR A 314 18.69 11.84 6.25
CA TYR A 314 17.56 11.28 6.98
C TYR A 314 17.01 10.05 6.27
N GLN A 315 16.25 9.25 7.00
CA GLN A 315 15.44 8.15 6.50
C GLN A 315 14.00 8.37 6.91
N VAL A 316 13.08 8.00 6.04
CA VAL A 316 11.64 7.96 6.30
C VAL A 316 11.06 6.67 5.71
N CYS A 317 9.95 6.20 6.26
CA CYS A 317 9.21 5.03 5.79
C CYS A 317 7.72 5.37 5.59
N ASP A 318 7.04 4.56 4.80
CA ASP A 318 5.58 4.60 4.68
C ASP A 318 4.87 3.93 5.88
N GLY A 319 3.54 3.97 5.85
CA GLY A 319 2.67 3.44 6.91
C GLY A 319 2.23 1.97 6.71
N ASP A 320 2.70 1.29 5.68
CA ASP A 320 2.21 -0.04 5.30
C ASP A 320 2.96 -1.20 5.99
N SER A 321 2.52 -2.43 5.75
CA SER A 321 3.12 -3.64 6.32
C SER A 321 3.20 -4.77 5.28
N PRO A 322 4.40 -5.10 4.76
CA PRO A 322 5.71 -4.53 5.13
C PRO A 322 5.89 -3.08 4.64
N ALA A 323 6.54 -2.23 5.44
CA ALA A 323 6.88 -0.86 5.06
C ALA A 323 8.05 -0.80 4.07
N THR A 324 8.04 0.18 3.17
CA THR A 324 9.21 0.61 2.41
C THR A 324 9.80 1.86 3.05
N CYS A 325 11.11 2.05 2.88
CA CYS A 325 11.83 3.20 3.41
C CYS A 325 12.81 3.71 2.35
N ASP A 326 13.09 5.01 2.39
CA ASP A 326 14.11 5.64 1.54
C ASP A 326 14.90 6.70 2.33
N GLN A 327 16.05 7.10 1.79
CA GLN A 327 16.94 8.09 2.39
C GLN A 327 17.22 9.24 1.42
N ALA A 328 17.28 10.45 1.96
CA ALA A 328 17.65 11.64 1.19
C ALA A 328 18.69 12.49 1.92
N ASN A 329 19.45 13.26 1.14
CA ASN A 329 20.44 14.22 1.64
C ASN A 329 19.82 15.59 1.82
N VAL A 330 20.14 16.25 2.94
CA VAL A 330 19.81 17.66 3.16
C VAL A 330 21.08 18.48 3.08
N THR A 331 21.18 19.35 2.07
CA THR A 331 22.29 20.30 1.92
C THR A 331 21.96 21.64 2.56
N LEU A 332 22.87 22.16 3.39
CA LEU A 332 22.71 23.39 4.15
C LEU A 332 23.75 24.43 3.75
N VAL A 333 23.32 25.69 3.60
CA VAL A 333 24.20 26.85 3.47
C VAL A 333 24.05 27.75 4.69
N ILE A 334 25.12 27.87 5.49
CA ILE A 334 25.16 28.72 6.68
C ILE A 334 25.85 30.03 6.30
N ASN A 335 25.05 31.09 6.21
CA ASN A 335 25.53 32.43 5.88
C ASN A 335 26.25 33.03 7.09
N GLN A 336 27.42 33.60 6.85
CA GLN A 336 28.13 34.36 7.87
C GLN A 336 27.27 35.54 8.30
N THR A 337 27.03 35.67 9.61
CA THR A 337 26.40 36.88 10.13
C THR A 337 27.51 37.93 10.23
N SER A 338 27.50 38.92 9.34
CA SER A 338 28.41 40.06 9.46
C SER A 338 28.13 40.73 10.80
N GLY A 339 29.01 40.50 11.77
CA GLY A 339 29.10 41.32 12.95
C GLY A 339 29.50 42.72 12.49
N ILE A 340 28.52 43.58 12.20
CA ILE A 340 28.69 44.95 12.64
C ILE A 340 28.49 44.84 14.15
N GLU A 341 29.58 44.56 14.87
CA GLU A 341 29.60 44.95 16.26
C GLU A 341 29.26 46.44 16.25
N GLU A 342 28.14 46.78 16.86
CA GLU A 342 27.82 48.16 17.23
C GLU A 342 28.76 48.61 18.37
N GLU A 343 30.04 48.23 18.31
CA GLU A 343 31.08 48.67 19.23
C GLU A 343 31.41 50.13 18.89
N SER A 344 30.72 50.98 19.63
CA SER A 344 30.98 52.41 19.82
C SER A 344 30.55 53.33 18.68
N MET A 345 29.25 53.68 18.67
CA MET A 345 28.90 55.07 18.38
C MET A 345 29.59 55.99 19.42
N GLN A 346 30.87 56.32 19.22
CA GLN A 346 31.46 57.45 19.93
C GLN A 346 30.87 58.71 19.33
N SER A 347 29.95 59.34 20.06
CA SER A 347 29.46 60.68 19.74
C SER A 347 30.63 61.65 19.82
N PHE A 348 31.14 62.11 18.68
CA PHE A 348 32.08 63.23 18.66
C PHE A 348 31.28 64.54 18.61
N ILE A 349 31.38 65.33 19.68
CA ILE A 349 30.94 66.72 19.72
C ILE A 349 32.14 67.58 19.30
N SER A 350 32.02 68.31 18.18
CA SER A 350 33.02 69.31 17.79
C SER A 350 32.52 70.71 18.17
N TYR A 351 33.23 71.39 19.07
CA TYR A 351 33.12 72.84 19.23
C TYR A 351 34.19 73.54 18.39
N ASN A 352 33.77 74.30 17.38
CA ASN A 352 34.53 75.34 16.66
C ASN A 352 35.92 75.03 16.07
N ASN A 353 36.42 73.79 16.06
CA ASN A 353 37.74 73.47 15.49
C ASN A 353 37.81 72.14 14.71
N GLY A 354 36.71 71.72 14.06
CA GLY A 354 36.71 70.60 13.12
C GLY A 354 36.70 69.21 13.77
N LEU A 355 36.18 68.23 13.04
CA LEU A 355 36.10 66.84 13.47
C LEU A 355 37.47 66.16 13.34
N ASN A 356 38.07 65.76 14.46
CA ASN A 356 39.39 65.10 14.48
C ASN A 356 39.22 63.58 14.30
N LEU A 357 39.12 63.13 13.05
CA LEU A 357 39.00 61.72 12.67
C LEU A 357 40.38 61.05 12.64
N LYS A 358 40.99 60.81 13.81
CA LYS A 358 42.26 60.07 13.85
C LYS A 358 42.02 58.61 13.44
N ASN A 359 42.87 58.08 12.56
CA ASN A 359 42.91 56.69 12.06
C ASN A 359 41.80 56.29 11.07
N ILE A 360 41.29 57.23 10.27
CA ILE A 360 40.45 56.90 9.11
C ILE A 360 41.19 57.31 7.84
N SER A 361 41.43 56.35 6.96
CA SER A 361 41.99 56.55 5.62
C SER A 361 41.01 56.05 4.56
N GLY A 362 41.03 56.68 3.39
CA GLY A 362 40.20 56.29 2.25
C GLY A 362 38.97 57.17 2.06
N LYS A 363 38.04 56.71 1.24
CA LYS A 363 36.88 57.51 0.82
C LYS A 363 35.87 57.61 1.96
N LEU A 364 35.44 58.82 2.28
CA LEU A 364 34.35 59.12 3.19
C LEU A 364 33.14 59.62 2.41
N THR A 365 31.99 59.02 2.67
CA THR A 365 30.70 59.43 2.10
C THR A 365 29.83 60.00 3.20
N ILE A 366 29.29 61.20 3.00
CA ILE A 366 28.58 61.98 4.02
C ILE A 366 27.13 62.15 3.59
N TYR A 367 26.22 61.79 4.48
CA TYR A 367 24.78 61.88 4.28
C TYR A 367 24.13 62.80 5.33
N ASN A 368 23.07 63.49 4.92
CA ASN A 368 22.11 64.07 5.86
C ASN A 368 21.34 62.96 6.59
N VAL A 369 20.61 63.34 7.65
CA VAL A 369 19.74 62.44 8.43
C VAL A 369 18.63 61.81 7.58
N ASP A 370 18.20 62.49 6.52
CA ASP A 370 17.18 62.01 5.58
C ASP A 370 17.75 61.07 4.50
N GLY A 371 19.05 60.73 4.58
CA GLY A 371 19.73 59.86 3.63
C GLY A 371 20.20 60.56 2.36
N THR A 372 19.99 61.88 2.22
CA THR A 372 20.51 62.60 1.05
C THR A 372 22.03 62.70 1.09
N LEU A 373 22.69 62.33 -0.01
CA LEU A 373 24.14 62.44 -0.16
C LEU A 373 24.53 63.93 -0.20
N LEU A 374 25.46 64.31 0.67
CA LEU A 374 25.98 65.67 0.76
C LEU A 374 27.34 65.82 0.10
N ASN A 375 28.25 64.89 0.38
CA ASN A 375 29.64 65.03 -0.06
C ASN A 375 30.38 63.68 -0.05
N GLU A 376 31.45 63.63 -0.83
CA GLU A 376 32.44 62.56 -0.82
C GLU A 376 33.83 63.18 -0.66
N VAL A 377 34.62 62.67 0.29
CA VAL A 377 35.94 63.22 0.62
C VAL A 377 36.95 62.08 0.74
N GLU A 378 38.10 62.22 0.09
CA GLU A 378 39.27 61.38 0.30
C GLU A 378 39.98 61.81 1.58
N ALA A 379 39.99 60.94 2.59
CA ALA A 379 40.68 61.17 3.84
C ALA A 379 42.12 60.63 3.75
N GLU A 380 42.99 61.33 3.04
CA GLU A 380 44.44 61.19 3.21
C GLU A 380 44.97 62.46 3.88
N ASN A 381 45.24 62.39 5.19
CA ASN A 381 45.85 63.45 6.01
C ASN A 381 45.06 64.78 6.18
N ALA A 382 43.74 64.78 6.03
CA ALA A 382 42.91 65.99 6.22
C ALA A 382 42.40 66.11 7.67
N ASN A 383 43.08 66.92 8.48
CA ASN A 383 42.75 67.05 9.90
C ASN A 383 41.43 67.77 10.22
N HIS A 384 40.72 68.46 9.31
CA HIS A 384 39.46 69.13 9.68
C HIS A 384 38.41 69.07 8.55
N LEU A 385 37.34 68.29 8.74
CA LEU A 385 36.10 68.47 7.97
C LEU A 385 35.29 69.65 8.56
N LYS A 386 34.92 70.60 7.69
CA LYS A 386 33.98 71.67 8.02
C LYS A 386 32.58 71.28 7.57
N LEU A 387 31.70 71.01 8.53
CA LEU A 387 30.28 70.75 8.29
C LEU A 387 29.47 71.96 8.76
N LYS A 388 28.31 72.20 8.15
CA LYS A 388 27.32 73.16 8.68
C LYS A 388 26.72 72.59 9.97
N SER A 389 26.02 73.40 10.76
CA SER A 389 25.33 72.88 11.93
C SER A 389 24.26 71.86 11.51
N GLY A 390 24.24 70.69 12.15
CA GLY A 390 23.39 69.59 11.74
C GLY A 390 23.86 68.23 12.23
N ILE A 391 23.02 67.22 12.00
CA ILE A 391 23.34 65.81 12.26
C ILE A 391 23.70 65.16 10.93
N TYR A 392 24.80 64.42 10.90
CA TYR A 392 25.33 63.76 9.72
C TYR A 392 25.64 62.30 9.99
N PHE A 393 25.49 61.47 8.96
CA PHE A 393 26.02 60.12 8.93
C PHE A 393 27.24 60.08 8.02
N ILE A 394 28.37 59.60 8.53
CA ILE A 394 29.61 59.44 7.77
C ILE A 394 29.89 57.95 7.64
N HIS A 395 30.06 57.48 6.42
CA HIS A 395 30.40 56.11 6.12
C HIS A 395 31.78 56.04 5.44
N SER A 396 32.62 55.12 5.89
CA SER A 396 33.87 54.75 5.22
C SER A 396 33.70 53.36 4.64
N PRO A 397 33.51 53.21 3.32
CA PRO A 397 33.40 51.91 2.68
C PRO A 397 34.67 51.07 2.87
N ASP A 398 35.83 51.73 2.84
CA ASP A 398 37.13 51.07 2.90
C ASP A 398 37.44 50.48 4.28
N SER A 399 36.99 51.13 5.36
CA SER A 399 37.17 50.64 6.74
C SER A 399 35.92 49.99 7.33
N MET A 400 34.81 49.94 6.57
CA MET A 400 33.49 49.44 7.01
C MET A 400 32.97 50.11 8.29
N LYS A 401 33.38 51.36 8.57
CA LYS A 401 32.97 52.11 9.76
C LYS A 401 31.91 53.16 9.43
N SER A 402 30.99 53.36 10.36
CA SER A 402 29.93 54.36 10.27
C SER A 402 29.86 55.20 11.54
N PHE A 403 29.68 56.51 11.38
CA PHE A 403 29.65 57.48 12.48
C PHE A 403 28.41 58.37 12.39
N LYS A 404 27.82 58.69 13.54
CA LYS A 404 26.83 59.76 13.66
C LYS A 404 27.49 60.97 14.30
N VAL A 405 27.50 62.10 13.59
CA VAL A 405 28.17 63.33 14.02
C VAL A 405 27.13 64.44 14.17
N MET A 406 27.19 65.17 15.28
CA MET A 406 26.47 66.43 15.44
C MET A 406 27.48 67.58 15.34
N ALA A 407 27.35 68.39 14.30
CA ALA A 407 28.12 69.62 14.13
C ALA A 407 27.30 70.80 14.65
N TYR A 408 27.95 71.69 15.41
CA TYR A 408 27.36 72.92 15.93
C TYR A 408 27.92 74.14 15.21
#